data_AF-A0A383AVH7-F1
#
_entry.id   AF-A0A383AVH7-F1
#
_cell.length_a   1.000
_cell.length_b   1.000
_cell.length_c   1.000
_cell.angle_alpha   90.00
_cell.angle_beta   90.00
_cell.angle_gamma   90.00
#
_symmetry.space_group_name_H-M   'P 1'
#
loop_
_entity.id
_entity.type
_entity.pdbx_description
1 polymer ?
#
loop_
_entity_poly.entity_id
_entity_poly.type
_entity_poly.pdbx_seq_one_letter_code
_entity_poly.pdbx_strand_id
1 'polypeptide(L)'
;MSWLPFELGLALRYLRPKRTSVSFITLISVVGVMLGVAVLIVVISVMTGFHQQLQAKLFGFHSDLVVAKMGGHLDDYPVLMEKVREHKRVLGVSPIIAQKVLVEPDEKRGRVPMDGLVLWGVDPETIGEVNILPDSVGLGQFELGETDGAEYLYQLIVGTNLCGPDSFGVRVGENLNIYTPGELQRMKQAAQNDDGGGVGILSEPYPVSGVYDVGFYEFNNQIVCSLEAAQELFKME
;
A
#
# COMPACT_ATOMS: atom_id res chain seq x y z
N MET A 1 47.13 41.25 -7.09
CA MET A 1 46.94 40.78 -5.70
C MET A 1 45.72 41.49 -5.15
N SER A 2 44.67 40.72 -4.84
CA SER A 2 43.27 41.16 -4.74
C SER A 2 43.05 42.37 -3.84
N TRP A 3 42.53 43.44 -4.43
CA TRP A 3 42.03 44.64 -3.74
C TRP A 3 40.71 44.29 -3.05
N LEU A 4 40.79 43.80 -1.82
CA LEU A 4 39.62 43.78 -0.94
C LEU A 4 39.27 45.24 -0.58
N PRO A 5 37.98 45.60 -0.51
CA PRO A 5 37.56 46.92 -0.06
C PRO A 5 38.21 47.28 1.27
N PHE A 6 38.63 48.54 1.44
CA PHE A 6 39.40 49.01 2.60
C PHE A 6 38.71 48.66 3.93
N GLU A 7 37.38 48.72 3.94
CA GLU A 7 36.51 48.40 5.05
C GLU A 7 36.64 46.92 5.48
N LEU A 8 36.71 46.00 4.51
CA LEU A 8 36.85 44.57 4.78
C LEU A 8 38.26 44.23 5.29
N GLY A 9 39.29 44.89 4.73
CA GLY A 9 40.67 44.75 5.17
C GLY A 9 40.87 45.26 6.61
N LEU A 10 40.19 46.34 6.97
CA LEU A 10 40.17 46.86 8.34
C LEU A 10 39.45 45.89 9.28
N ALA A 11 38.24 45.46 8.93
CA ALA A 11 37.46 44.52 9.73
C ALA A 11 38.22 43.21 10.04
N LEU A 12 38.85 42.60 9.03
CA LEU A 12 39.60 41.34 9.20
C LEU A 12 40.84 41.50 10.09
N ARG A 13 41.50 42.68 10.05
CA ARG A 13 42.63 43.00 10.93
C ARG A 13 42.22 43.12 12.40
N TYR A 14 41.01 43.64 12.67
CA TYR A 14 40.45 43.68 14.02
C TYR A 14 39.90 42.33 14.48
N LEU A 15 39.44 41.47 13.56
CA LEU A 15 39.00 40.10 13.83
C LEU A 15 40.16 39.15 14.20
N ARG A 16 41.40 39.49 13.86
CA ARG A 16 42.62 38.70 14.13
C ARG A 16 43.57 39.42 15.10
N PRO A 17 43.17 39.64 16.37
CA PRO A 17 43.98 40.41 17.32
C PRO A 17 45.26 39.66 17.72
N LYS A 18 46.40 40.38 17.73
CA LYS A 18 47.73 39.86 18.11
C LYS A 18 47.90 39.51 19.60
N ARG A 19 46.89 39.79 20.45
CA ARG A 19 46.90 39.49 21.90
C ARG A 19 46.05 38.24 22.17
N THR A 20 46.66 37.24 22.80
CA THR A 20 46.12 35.88 23.02
C THR A 20 44.72 35.85 23.64
N SER A 21 44.42 36.71 24.61
CA SER A 21 43.12 36.69 25.32
C SER A 21 41.92 37.14 24.46
N VAL A 22 42.09 38.17 23.63
CA VAL A 22 40.98 38.69 22.80
C VAL A 22 40.68 37.75 21.62
N SER A 23 41.71 37.08 21.09
CA SER A 23 41.57 36.09 20.02
C SER A 23 40.81 34.83 20.46
N PHE A 24 40.85 34.49 21.74
CA PHE A 24 40.15 33.31 22.28
C PHE A 24 38.63 33.55 22.39
N ILE A 25 38.23 34.73 22.85
CA ILE A 25 36.80 35.09 22.97
C ILE A 25 36.14 35.15 21.59
N THR A 26 36.80 35.76 20.61
CA THR A 26 36.30 35.82 19.23
C THR A 26 36.16 34.42 18.62
N LEU A 27 37.10 33.51 18.89
CA LEU A 27 37.01 32.12 18.43
C LEU A 27 35.78 31.41 19.02
N ILE A 28 35.57 31.52 20.33
CA ILE A 28 34.42 30.88 20.99
C ILE A 28 33.10 31.46 20.48
N SER A 29 33.00 32.78 20.28
CA SER A 29 31.79 33.40 19.75
C SER A 29 31.46 32.92 18.34
N VAL A 30 32.46 32.82 17.45
CA VAL A 30 32.27 32.31 16.09
C VAL A 30 31.88 30.83 16.11
N VAL A 31 32.56 30.00 16.91
CA VAL A 31 32.24 28.57 17.04
C VAL A 31 30.84 28.36 17.63
N GLY A 32 30.44 29.16 18.63
CA GLY A 32 29.11 29.08 19.24
C GLY A 32 27.99 29.37 18.24
N VAL A 33 28.13 30.44 17.44
CA VAL A 33 27.16 30.76 16.38
C VAL A 33 27.18 29.70 15.28
N MET A 34 28.38 29.26 14.85
CA MET A 34 28.52 28.21 13.84
C MET A 34 27.84 26.91 14.27
N LEU A 35 28.05 26.47 15.52
CA LEU A 35 27.40 25.29 16.07
C LEU A 35 25.88 25.48 16.19
N GLY A 36 25.41 26.65 16.65
CA GLY A 36 23.98 26.92 16.77
C GLY A 36 23.26 26.85 15.41
N VAL A 37 23.84 27.48 14.39
CA VAL A 37 23.30 27.44 13.02
C VAL A 37 23.40 26.03 12.43
N ALA A 38 24.52 25.32 12.65
CA ALA A 38 24.69 23.95 12.16
C ALA A 38 23.64 23.01 12.76
N VAL A 39 23.38 23.08 14.07
CA VAL A 39 22.33 22.29 14.72
C VAL A 39 20.96 22.60 14.14
N LEU A 40 20.64 23.88 13.93
CA LEU A 40 19.35 24.27 13.35
C LEU A 40 19.17 23.72 11.93
N ILE A 41 20.21 23.80 11.08
CA ILE A 41 20.20 23.25 9.73
C ILE A 41 19.98 21.73 9.77
N VAL A 42 20.70 21.01 10.64
CA VAL A 42 20.56 19.56 10.78
C VAL A 42 19.14 19.17 11.20
N VAL A 43 18.57 19.86 12.20
CA VAL A 43 17.20 19.58 12.67
C VAL A 43 16.19 19.80 11.55
N ILE A 44 16.28 20.93 10.84
CA ILE A 44 15.35 21.22 9.73
C ILE A 44 15.53 20.18 8.61
N SER A 45 16.76 19.79 8.29
CA SER A 45 17.04 18.77 7.27
C SER A 45 16.45 17.41 7.63
N VAL A 46 16.60 16.97 8.88
CA VAL A 46 16.06 15.70 9.36
C VAL A 46 14.53 15.75 9.35
N MET A 47 13.93 16.81 9.90
CA MET A 47 12.47 16.96 9.93
C MET A 47 11.87 17.01 8.53
N THR A 48 12.53 17.71 7.60
CA THR A 48 12.07 17.81 6.20
C THR A 48 12.18 16.46 5.48
N GLY A 49 13.30 15.76 5.61
CA GLY A 49 13.47 14.44 5.01
C GLY A 49 12.47 13.42 5.56
N PHE A 50 12.27 13.41 6.88
CA PHE A 50 11.27 12.56 7.52
C PHE A 50 9.85 12.89 7.07
N HIS A 51 9.49 14.17 6.98
CA HIS A 51 8.18 14.60 6.50
C HIS A 51 7.93 14.14 5.06
N GLN A 52 8.89 14.31 4.15
CA GLN A 52 8.78 13.83 2.77
C GLN A 52 8.61 12.31 2.70
N GLN A 53 9.35 11.58 3.51
CA GLN A 53 9.26 10.12 3.54
C GLN A 53 7.92 9.62 4.09
N LEU A 54 7.42 10.24 5.16
CA LEU A 54 6.08 9.94 5.67
C LEU A 54 4.99 10.31 4.66
N GLN A 55 5.10 11.49 4.04
CA GLN A 55 4.14 11.94 3.04
C GLN A 55 4.08 10.99 1.85
N ALA A 56 5.23 10.64 1.27
CA ALA A 56 5.30 9.70 0.14
C ALA A 56 4.67 8.34 0.48
N LYS A 57 4.93 7.83 1.69
CA LYS A 57 4.36 6.55 2.14
C LYS A 57 2.86 6.61 2.40
N LEU A 58 2.34 7.73 2.92
CA LEU A 58 0.91 7.87 3.22
C LEU A 58 0.07 8.12 1.96
N PHE A 59 0.56 8.88 0.98
CA PHE A 59 -0.24 9.27 -0.19
C PHE A 59 -0.07 8.37 -1.41
N GLY A 60 0.96 7.51 -1.46
CA GLY A 60 1.23 6.70 -2.66
C GLY A 60 0.25 5.55 -2.93
N PHE A 61 -0.49 5.09 -1.92
CA PHE A 61 -1.38 3.91 -2.03
C PHE A 61 -2.85 4.22 -1.74
N HIS A 62 -3.17 5.38 -1.17
CA HIS A 62 -4.54 5.82 -0.96
C HIS A 62 -5.08 6.47 -2.24
N SER A 63 -6.27 6.07 -2.68
CA SER A 63 -6.99 6.83 -3.70
C SER A 63 -7.41 8.19 -3.16
N ASP A 64 -7.20 9.25 -3.95
CA ASP A 64 -7.56 10.62 -3.56
C ASP A 64 -9.06 10.79 -3.31
N LEU A 65 -9.89 10.03 -4.04
CA LEU A 65 -11.34 10.11 -3.97
C LEU A 65 -11.95 8.75 -4.29
N VAL A 66 -12.94 8.34 -3.48
CA VAL A 66 -13.74 7.14 -3.70
C VAL A 66 -15.19 7.57 -3.94
N VAL A 67 -15.73 7.21 -5.11
CA VAL A 67 -17.14 7.40 -5.42
C VAL A 67 -17.85 6.07 -5.19
N ALA A 68 -18.77 6.04 -4.23
CA ALA A 68 -19.55 4.85 -3.91
C ALA A 68 -21.05 5.18 -3.84
N LYS A 69 -21.88 4.22 -4.23
CA LYS A 69 -23.34 4.30 -4.06
C LYS A 69 -23.68 3.94 -2.61
N MET A 70 -24.53 4.74 -1.97
CA MET A 70 -25.04 4.39 -0.64
C MET A 70 -25.97 3.16 -0.74
N GLY A 71 -25.59 2.07 -0.07
CA GLY A 71 -26.47 0.91 0.12
C GLY A 71 -26.51 -0.09 -1.04
N GLY A 72 -25.49 -0.17 -1.89
CA GLY A 72 -25.41 -1.20 -2.94
C GLY A 72 -24.16 -1.10 -3.80
N HIS A 73 -24.07 -1.94 -4.83
CA HIS A 73 -23.04 -1.86 -5.86
C HIS A 73 -23.44 -0.85 -6.97
N LEU A 74 -22.43 -0.43 -7.74
CA LEU A 74 -22.59 0.54 -8.81
C LEU A 74 -22.62 -0.19 -10.15
N ASP A 75 -23.83 -0.37 -10.70
CA ASP A 75 -24.06 -1.14 -11.93
C ASP A 75 -23.53 -0.39 -13.16
N ASP A 76 -23.89 0.88 -13.30
CA ASP A 76 -23.46 1.75 -14.41
C ASP A 76 -22.09 2.41 -14.16
N TYR A 77 -21.16 1.69 -13.55
CA TYR A 77 -19.83 2.23 -13.26
C TYR A 77 -19.06 2.69 -14.51
N PRO A 78 -19.14 2.06 -15.71
CA PRO A 78 -18.38 2.51 -16.87
C PRO A 78 -18.82 3.89 -17.35
N VAL A 79 -20.13 4.17 -17.31
CA VAL A 79 -20.68 5.48 -17.69
C VAL A 79 -20.26 6.55 -16.70
N LEU A 80 -20.20 6.22 -15.41
CA LEU A 80 -19.73 7.14 -14.39
C LEU A 80 -18.23 7.42 -14.53
N MET A 81 -17.43 6.39 -14.81
CA MET A 81 -15.99 6.53 -15.02
C MET A 81 -15.69 7.49 -16.16
N GLU A 82 -16.37 7.37 -17.31
CA GLU A 82 -16.20 8.29 -18.44
C GLU A 82 -16.53 9.74 -18.05
N LYS A 83 -17.65 9.97 -17.34
CA LYS A 83 -18.00 11.32 -16.85
C LYS A 83 -16.97 11.90 -15.89
N VAL A 84 -16.35 11.07 -15.06
CA VAL A 84 -15.31 11.51 -14.11
C VAL A 84 -14.01 11.81 -14.86
N ARG A 85 -13.62 10.97 -15.83
CA ARG A 85 -12.43 11.16 -16.68
C ARG A 85 -12.49 12.45 -17.51
N GLU A 86 -13.67 12.90 -17.92
CA GLU A 86 -13.83 14.18 -18.65
C GLU A 86 -13.33 15.41 -17.86
N HIS A 87 -13.25 15.32 -16.53
CA HIS A 87 -12.82 16.43 -15.71
C HIS A 87 -11.29 16.58 -15.73
N LYS A 88 -10.78 17.71 -16.25
CA LYS A 88 -9.34 18.01 -16.47
C LYS A 88 -8.37 17.83 -15.29
N ARG A 89 -8.88 17.68 -14.06
CA ARG A 89 -8.06 17.46 -12.85
C ARG A 89 -7.93 15.98 -12.46
N VAL A 90 -8.64 15.10 -13.14
CA VAL A 90 -8.60 13.65 -12.89
C VAL A 90 -7.47 13.08 -13.73
N LEU A 91 -6.50 12.44 -13.07
CA LEU A 91 -5.33 11.84 -13.72
C LEU A 91 -5.56 10.39 -14.14
N GLY A 92 -6.42 9.68 -13.41
CA GLY A 92 -6.73 8.28 -13.64
C GLY A 92 -8.03 7.90 -12.94
N VAL A 93 -8.71 6.87 -13.45
CA VAL A 93 -9.92 6.31 -12.84
C VAL A 93 -9.91 4.80 -13.01
N SER A 94 -10.04 4.08 -11.90
CA SER A 94 -10.15 2.62 -11.86
C SER A 94 -11.38 2.21 -11.03
N PRO A 95 -12.13 1.18 -11.45
CA PRO A 95 -13.12 0.55 -10.60
C PRO A 95 -12.44 -0.23 -9.47
N ILE A 96 -13.13 -0.38 -8.34
CA ILE A 96 -12.65 -1.19 -7.21
C ILE A 96 -13.82 -1.82 -6.46
N ILE A 97 -13.67 -3.10 -6.11
CA ILE A 97 -14.55 -3.82 -5.18
C ILE A 97 -13.74 -4.14 -3.94
N ALA A 98 -14.08 -3.53 -2.80
CA ALA A 98 -13.41 -3.79 -1.53
C ALA A 98 -14.38 -4.43 -0.53
N GLN A 99 -14.21 -5.73 -0.28
CA GLN A 99 -15.05 -6.47 0.67
C GLN A 99 -14.22 -7.35 1.61
N LYS A 100 -14.78 -7.62 2.79
CA LYS A 100 -14.15 -8.51 3.77
C LYS A 100 -14.45 -9.95 3.41
N VAL A 101 -13.42 -10.77 3.39
CA VAL A 101 -13.48 -12.21 3.16
C VAL A 101 -12.75 -12.93 4.28
N LEU A 102 -13.12 -14.18 4.53
CA LEU A 102 -12.38 -15.05 5.43
C LEU A 102 -11.45 -15.90 4.58
N VAL A 103 -10.19 -16.01 4.99
CA VAL A 103 -9.15 -16.68 4.20
C VAL A 103 -8.53 -17.80 5.01
N GLU A 104 -8.29 -18.92 4.34
CA GLU A 104 -7.66 -20.11 4.90
C GLU A 104 -6.56 -20.61 3.95
N PRO A 105 -5.36 -20.93 4.43
CA PRO A 105 -4.32 -21.54 3.60
C PRO A 105 -4.58 -23.04 3.43
N ASP A 106 -4.07 -23.61 2.33
CA ASP A 106 -4.20 -25.05 2.04
C ASP A 106 -3.73 -25.93 3.24
N GLU A 107 -4.45 -27.02 3.51
CA GLU A 107 -4.30 -27.90 4.69
C GLU A 107 -2.86 -28.39 4.92
N LYS A 108 -2.05 -28.41 3.85
CA LYS A 108 -0.66 -28.90 3.85
C LYS A 108 0.26 -28.21 4.86
N ARG A 109 -0.09 -27.01 5.35
CA ARG A 109 0.76 -26.25 6.30
C ARG A 109 0.28 -26.26 7.76
N GLY A 110 -0.68 -27.11 8.10
CA GLY A 110 -1.22 -27.21 9.45
C GLY A 110 -2.28 -26.14 9.72
N ARG A 111 -2.95 -26.25 10.89
CA ARG A 111 -4.08 -25.39 11.28
C ARG A 111 -3.61 -23.95 11.55
N VAL A 112 -3.34 -23.19 10.52
CA VAL A 112 -3.36 -21.72 10.60
C VAL A 112 -4.82 -21.32 10.83
N PRO A 113 -5.13 -20.47 11.82
CA PRO A 113 -6.49 -20.01 12.02
C PRO A 113 -6.97 -19.22 10.79
N MET A 114 -8.24 -19.42 10.41
CA MET A 114 -8.93 -18.55 9.47
C MET A 114 -8.87 -17.10 9.97
N ASP A 115 -8.48 -16.17 9.11
CA ASP A 115 -8.48 -14.73 9.42
C ASP A 115 -9.29 -13.92 8.39
N GLY A 116 -9.84 -12.81 8.86
CA GLY A 116 -10.66 -11.90 8.06
C GLY A 116 -9.80 -10.86 7.36
N LEU A 117 -9.65 -10.97 6.05
CA LEU A 117 -8.90 -10.03 5.22
C LEU A 117 -9.83 -9.19 4.35
N VAL A 118 -9.30 -8.10 3.82
CA VAL A 118 -9.98 -7.32 2.78
C VAL A 118 -9.47 -7.80 1.42
N LEU A 119 -10.39 -8.18 0.55
CA LEU A 119 -10.14 -8.51 -0.84
C LEU A 119 -10.50 -7.32 -1.71
N TRP A 120 -9.57 -6.94 -2.59
CA TRP A 120 -9.70 -5.88 -3.57
C TRP A 120 -9.83 -6.49 -4.97
N GLY A 121 -11.01 -6.40 -5.56
CA GLY A 121 -11.21 -6.62 -6.98
C GLY A 121 -10.83 -5.36 -7.74
N VAL A 122 -9.79 -5.44 -8.56
CA VAL A 122 -9.28 -4.30 -9.34
C VAL A 122 -9.21 -4.67 -10.81
N ASP A 123 -9.40 -3.67 -11.67
CA ASP A 123 -9.14 -3.82 -13.09
C ASP A 123 -7.62 -3.69 -13.36
N PRO A 124 -6.95 -4.75 -13.85
CA PRO A 124 -5.50 -4.75 -14.07
C PRO A 124 -5.03 -3.69 -15.06
N GLU A 125 -5.89 -3.28 -16.01
CA GLU A 125 -5.52 -2.31 -17.04
C GLU A 125 -5.54 -0.87 -16.50
N THR A 126 -6.51 -0.53 -15.65
CA THR A 126 -6.71 0.85 -15.19
C THR A 126 -6.10 1.13 -13.81
N ILE A 127 -5.83 0.11 -12.99
CA ILE A 127 -5.30 0.28 -11.62
C ILE A 127 -3.95 1.01 -11.59
N GLY A 128 -3.11 0.84 -12.61
CA GLY A 128 -1.81 1.49 -12.72
C GLY A 128 -1.89 3.02 -12.86
N GLU A 129 -3.04 3.57 -13.27
CA GLU A 129 -3.24 5.02 -13.35
C GLU A 129 -3.51 5.66 -11.98
N VAL A 130 -3.99 4.87 -11.02
CA VAL A 130 -4.42 5.36 -9.70
C VAL A 130 -3.58 4.83 -8.54
N ASN A 131 -2.87 3.71 -8.72
CA ASN A 131 -2.13 3.07 -7.65
C ASN A 131 -0.81 2.48 -8.17
N ILE A 132 0.25 2.57 -7.35
CA ILE A 132 1.57 1.97 -7.57
C ILE A 132 1.61 0.45 -7.38
N LEU A 133 0.47 -0.17 -7.10
CA LEU A 133 0.34 -1.61 -6.84
C LEU A 133 1.03 -2.49 -7.90
N PRO A 134 0.86 -2.27 -9.23
CA PRO A 134 1.53 -3.09 -10.24
C PRO A 134 3.05 -3.02 -10.17
N ASP A 135 3.61 -1.84 -9.88
CA ASP A 135 5.04 -1.60 -9.73
C ASP A 135 5.62 -2.11 -8.39
N SER A 136 4.74 -2.43 -7.43
CA SER A 136 5.11 -2.84 -6.07
C SER A 136 5.18 -4.36 -5.91
N VAL A 137 4.97 -5.13 -6.98
CA VAL A 137 5.12 -6.60 -6.96
C VAL A 137 6.60 -6.96 -6.94
N GLY A 138 7.08 -7.42 -5.79
CA GLY A 138 8.49 -7.80 -5.59
C GLY A 138 8.79 -9.26 -5.93
N LEU A 139 7.81 -10.16 -5.76
CA LEU A 139 7.95 -11.59 -6.03
C LEU A 139 6.76 -12.07 -6.88
N GLY A 140 7.03 -12.89 -7.88
CA GLY A 140 6.00 -13.39 -8.81
C GLY A 140 5.68 -12.40 -9.92
N GLN A 141 4.46 -12.42 -10.44
CA GLN A 141 4.01 -11.55 -11.53
C GLN A 141 2.67 -10.89 -11.18
N PHE A 142 2.45 -9.67 -11.67
CA PHE A 142 1.15 -9.01 -11.56
C PHE A 142 0.19 -9.59 -12.61
N GLU A 143 -0.25 -10.82 -12.38
CA GLU A 143 -1.24 -11.51 -13.20
C GLU A 143 -2.49 -11.75 -12.36
N LEU A 144 -3.58 -11.10 -12.76
CA LEU A 144 -4.89 -11.18 -12.08
C LEU A 144 -5.96 -11.80 -13.00
N GLY A 145 -5.71 -11.86 -14.30
CA GLY A 145 -6.70 -12.29 -15.32
C GLY A 145 -6.77 -13.80 -15.52
N GLU A 146 -7.72 -14.20 -16.38
CA GLU A 146 -7.88 -15.58 -16.83
C GLU A 146 -6.57 -16.08 -17.45
N THR A 147 -6.06 -17.18 -16.92
CA THR A 147 -4.86 -17.81 -17.45
C THR A 147 -5.27 -18.93 -18.39
N ASP A 148 -4.98 -18.74 -19.67
CA ASP A 148 -5.22 -19.76 -20.70
C ASP A 148 -4.56 -21.09 -20.29
N GLY A 149 -5.40 -22.09 -19.95
CA GLY A 149 -4.96 -23.43 -19.57
C GLY A 149 -4.66 -23.65 -18.08
N ALA A 150 -5.02 -22.71 -17.19
CA ALA A 150 -4.95 -22.92 -15.76
C ALA A 150 -6.10 -23.77 -15.22
N GLU A 151 -5.83 -24.51 -14.15
CA GLU A 151 -6.82 -25.30 -13.39
C GLU A 151 -7.87 -24.42 -12.69
N TYR A 152 -7.58 -23.12 -12.54
CA TYR A 152 -8.40 -22.12 -11.86
C TYR A 152 -8.55 -20.86 -12.73
N LEU A 153 -9.74 -20.27 -12.76
CA LEU A 153 -10.10 -19.12 -13.60
C LEU A 153 -9.38 -17.83 -13.19
N TYR A 154 -9.06 -17.65 -11.91
CA TYR A 154 -8.49 -16.40 -11.42
C TYR A 154 -7.31 -16.62 -10.48
N GLN A 155 -6.35 -15.69 -10.51
CA GLN A 155 -5.19 -15.69 -9.64
C GLN A 155 -5.27 -14.54 -8.62
N LEU A 156 -4.57 -14.69 -7.49
CA LEU A 156 -4.50 -13.69 -6.44
C LEU A 156 -3.09 -13.13 -6.28
N ILE A 157 -3.03 -11.87 -5.89
CA ILE A 157 -1.79 -11.25 -5.42
C ILE A 157 -1.98 -10.94 -3.94
N VAL A 158 -1.00 -11.31 -3.13
CA VAL A 158 -1.05 -11.18 -1.67
C VAL A 158 -0.05 -10.14 -1.19
N GLY A 159 -0.38 -9.42 -0.12
CA GLY A 159 0.59 -8.55 0.53
C GLY A 159 1.66 -9.34 1.28
N THR A 160 2.86 -8.78 1.38
CA THR A 160 4.05 -9.43 1.96
C THR A 160 3.86 -9.91 3.41
N ASN A 161 2.99 -9.25 4.19
CA ASN A 161 2.75 -9.67 5.57
C ASN A 161 2.00 -11.00 5.66
N LEU A 162 1.21 -11.36 4.64
CA LEU A 162 0.50 -12.64 4.58
C LEU A 162 1.47 -13.81 4.35
N CYS A 163 2.65 -13.54 3.78
CA CYS A 163 3.72 -14.52 3.57
C CYS A 163 4.51 -14.87 4.84
N GLY A 164 4.34 -14.10 5.92
CA GLY A 164 5.03 -14.34 7.19
C GLY A 164 4.63 -15.68 7.83
N PRO A 165 5.56 -16.37 8.52
CA PRO A 165 5.27 -17.65 9.17
C PRO A 165 4.26 -17.54 10.31
N ASP A 166 4.12 -16.36 10.92
CA ASP A 166 3.16 -16.07 11.99
C ASP A 166 1.76 -15.67 11.46
N SER A 167 1.63 -15.49 10.15
CA SER A 167 0.36 -15.18 9.47
C SER A 167 -0.13 -16.41 8.71
N PHE A 168 -0.04 -16.43 7.38
CA PHE A 168 -0.48 -17.55 6.56
C PHE A 168 0.68 -18.33 5.93
N GLY A 169 1.88 -17.76 5.91
CA GLY A 169 3.06 -18.37 5.29
C GLY A 169 2.96 -18.53 3.77
N VAL A 170 2.00 -17.87 3.12
CA VAL A 170 1.65 -18.11 1.71
C VAL A 170 2.82 -17.76 0.80
N ARG A 171 3.06 -18.61 -0.20
CA ARG A 171 4.08 -18.38 -1.24
C ARG A 171 3.44 -18.33 -2.63
N VAL A 172 4.16 -17.73 -3.57
CA VAL A 172 3.77 -17.74 -4.99
C VAL A 172 3.62 -19.19 -5.46
N GLY A 173 2.50 -19.50 -6.10
CA GLY A 173 2.10 -20.82 -6.57
C GLY A 173 1.34 -21.68 -5.56
N GLU A 174 1.14 -21.21 -4.33
CA GLU A 174 0.27 -21.88 -3.35
C GLU A 174 -1.18 -21.36 -3.47
N ASN A 175 -2.12 -22.18 -3.03
CA ASN A 175 -3.54 -21.85 -3.09
C ASN A 175 -4.03 -21.27 -1.77
N LEU A 176 -4.92 -20.29 -1.88
CA LEU A 176 -5.69 -19.73 -0.78
C LEU A 176 -7.17 -20.02 -0.96
N ASN A 177 -7.78 -20.53 0.09
CA ASN A 177 -9.21 -20.77 0.16
C ASN A 177 -9.87 -19.48 0.66
N ILE A 178 -10.79 -18.94 -0.14
CA ILE A 178 -11.56 -17.74 0.20
C ILE A 178 -12.99 -18.15 0.54
N TYR A 179 -13.53 -17.52 1.58
CA TYR A 179 -14.93 -17.63 1.97
C TYR A 179 -15.57 -16.25 2.04
N THR A 180 -16.68 -16.09 1.35
CA THR A 180 -17.45 -14.85 1.39
C THR A 180 -18.39 -14.79 2.59
N PRO A 181 -18.78 -13.58 3.04
CA PRO A 181 -19.82 -13.43 4.07
C PRO A 181 -21.14 -14.11 3.68
N GLY A 182 -21.49 -14.12 2.38
CA GLY A 182 -22.70 -14.76 1.87
C GLY A 182 -22.67 -16.29 2.01
N GLU A 183 -21.52 -16.91 1.75
CA GLU A 183 -21.31 -18.34 1.97
C GLU A 183 -21.34 -18.69 3.46
N LEU A 184 -20.68 -17.91 4.31
CA LEU A 184 -20.70 -18.11 5.75
C LEU A 184 -22.11 -18.04 6.34
N GLN A 185 -22.96 -17.16 5.82
CA GLN A 185 -24.37 -17.11 6.21
C GLN A 185 -25.14 -18.37 5.81
N ARG A 186 -24.90 -18.88 4.59
CA ARG A 186 -25.50 -20.14 4.12
C ARG A 186 -25.02 -21.34 4.93
N MET A 187 -23.73 -21.40 5.29
CA MET A 187 -23.19 -22.42 6.19
C MET A 187 -23.90 -22.37 7.55
N LYS A 188 -24.08 -21.18 8.14
CA LYS A 188 -24.80 -21.02 9.42
C LYS A 188 -26.26 -21.46 9.33
N GLN A 189 -26.96 -21.12 8.26
CA GLN A 189 -28.36 -21.51 8.05
C GLN A 189 -28.49 -23.02 7.82
N ALA A 190 -27.57 -23.62 7.04
CA ALA A 190 -27.53 -25.07 6.82
C ALA A 190 -27.15 -25.84 8.09
N ALA A 191 -26.30 -25.28 8.94
CA ALA A 191 -25.96 -25.86 10.24
C ALA A 191 -27.07 -25.73 11.28
N GLN A 192 -27.97 -24.74 11.14
CA GLN A 192 -29.13 -24.57 12.02
C GLN A 192 -30.34 -25.41 11.58
N ASN A 193 -30.47 -25.71 10.29
CA ASN A 193 -31.48 -26.64 9.81
C ASN A 193 -31.00 -28.07 10.07
N ASP A 194 -31.66 -28.77 11.00
CA ASP A 194 -31.34 -30.09 11.56
C ASP A 194 -31.44 -31.27 10.56
N ASP A 195 -31.24 -31.02 9.26
CA ASP A 195 -31.45 -31.97 8.16
C ASP A 195 -30.24 -32.90 7.92
N GLY A 196 -29.25 -32.93 8.82
CA GLY A 196 -28.16 -33.91 8.83
C GLY A 196 -27.19 -33.86 7.63
N GLY A 197 -27.48 -33.08 6.60
CA GLY A 197 -26.62 -32.79 5.46
C GLY A 197 -25.93 -31.45 5.68
N GLY A 198 -24.83 -31.44 6.43
CA GLY A 198 -23.97 -30.26 6.48
C GLY A 198 -23.57 -29.89 5.05
N VAL A 199 -24.11 -28.79 4.53
CA VAL A 199 -23.69 -28.25 3.24
C VAL A 199 -22.29 -27.71 3.45
N GLY A 200 -21.30 -28.58 3.24
CA GLY A 200 -19.91 -28.16 3.10
C GLY A 200 -19.87 -27.25 1.89
N ILE A 201 -19.82 -25.93 2.14
CA ILE A 201 -19.52 -25.00 1.07
C ILE A 201 -18.05 -25.24 0.75
N LEU A 202 -17.81 -25.77 -0.44
CA LEU A 202 -16.48 -25.97 -0.96
C LEU A 202 -15.91 -24.57 -1.23
N SER A 203 -14.84 -24.21 -0.53
CA SER A 203 -14.10 -23.01 -0.89
C SER A 203 -13.47 -23.22 -2.25
N GLU A 204 -13.52 -22.19 -3.08
CA GLU A 204 -12.77 -22.17 -4.32
C GLU A 204 -11.31 -21.85 -3.98
N PRO A 205 -10.36 -22.74 -4.31
CA PRO A 205 -8.94 -22.47 -4.10
C PRO A 205 -8.45 -21.53 -5.21
N TYR A 206 -7.82 -20.44 -4.81
CA TYR A 206 -7.24 -19.48 -5.74
C TYR A 206 -5.71 -19.50 -5.64
N PRO A 207 -4.99 -19.74 -6.75
CA PRO A 207 -3.54 -19.74 -6.77
C PRO A 207 -2.98 -18.31 -6.60
N VAL A 208 -1.89 -18.18 -5.87
CA VAL A 208 -1.20 -16.90 -5.69
C VAL A 208 -0.15 -16.68 -6.79
N SER A 209 -0.35 -15.67 -7.63
CA SER A 209 0.53 -15.30 -8.75
C SER A 209 1.70 -14.41 -8.32
N GLY A 210 1.50 -13.61 -7.27
CA GLY A 210 2.48 -12.62 -6.85
C GLY A 210 2.33 -12.15 -5.41
N VAL A 211 3.40 -11.50 -4.94
CA VAL A 211 3.48 -10.86 -3.63
C VAL A 211 3.92 -9.42 -3.82
N TYR A 212 3.13 -8.49 -3.28
CA TYR A 212 3.44 -7.06 -3.31
C TYR A 212 3.92 -6.54 -1.95
N ASP A 213 4.75 -5.50 -1.98
CA ASP A 213 5.15 -4.73 -0.81
C ASP A 213 5.07 -3.23 -1.11
N VAL A 214 4.12 -2.55 -0.46
CA VAL A 214 3.94 -1.09 -0.60
C VAL A 214 4.55 -0.33 0.58
N GLY A 215 5.29 -1.02 1.46
CA GLY A 215 6.03 -0.43 2.57
C GLY A 215 5.18 0.10 3.72
N PHE A 216 3.90 -0.28 3.77
CA PHE A 216 2.93 0.08 4.80
C PHE A 216 2.14 -1.15 5.26
N TYR A 217 2.07 -1.36 6.56
CA TYR A 217 1.61 -2.62 7.15
C TYR A 217 0.15 -2.93 6.83
N GLU A 218 -0.73 -1.93 6.92
CA GLU A 218 -2.17 -2.07 6.72
C GLU A 218 -2.54 -2.47 5.28
N PHE A 219 -1.74 -2.06 4.30
CA PHE A 219 -1.95 -2.40 2.90
C PHE A 219 -1.32 -3.73 2.51
N ASN A 220 -0.23 -4.11 3.17
CA ASN A 220 0.39 -5.43 3.00
C ASN A 220 -0.41 -6.57 3.67
N ASN A 221 -1.54 -6.28 4.32
CA ASN A 221 -2.48 -7.24 4.90
C ASN A 221 -3.74 -7.45 4.03
N GLN A 222 -3.66 -7.19 2.73
CA GLN A 222 -4.79 -7.30 1.81
C GLN A 222 -4.47 -8.30 0.69
N ILE A 223 -5.53 -8.76 0.04
CA ILE A 223 -5.46 -9.62 -1.13
C ILE A 223 -6.07 -8.87 -2.30
N VAL A 224 -5.48 -9.02 -3.47
CA VAL A 224 -5.94 -8.41 -4.71
C VAL A 224 -6.30 -9.50 -5.71
N CYS A 225 -7.45 -9.37 -6.37
CA CYS A 225 -7.92 -10.21 -7.46
C CYS A 225 -8.39 -9.33 -8.63
N SER A 226 -8.70 -9.93 -9.77
CA SER A 226 -9.34 -9.18 -10.85
C SER A 226 -10.73 -8.69 -10.44
N LEU A 227 -11.21 -7.64 -11.12
CA LEU A 227 -12.55 -7.11 -10.92
C LEU A 227 -13.61 -8.17 -11.21
N GLU A 228 -13.42 -8.94 -12.27
CA GLU A 228 -14.32 -10.02 -12.71
C GLU A 228 -14.41 -11.12 -11.65
N ALA A 229 -13.27 -11.55 -11.10
CA ALA A 229 -13.22 -12.54 -10.03
C ALA A 229 -13.99 -12.06 -8.80
N ALA A 230 -13.84 -10.79 -8.41
CA ALA A 230 -14.57 -10.23 -7.29
C ALA A 230 -16.08 -10.15 -7.55
N GLN A 231 -16.49 -9.77 -8.76
CA GLN A 231 -17.91 -9.73 -9.15
C GLN A 231 -18.55 -11.10 -9.05
N GLU A 232 -17.89 -12.14 -9.56
CA GLU A 232 -18.36 -13.53 -9.49
C GLU A 232 -18.43 -14.03 -8.05
N LEU A 233 -17.35 -13.83 -7.28
CA LEU A 233 -17.22 -14.24 -5.88
C LEU A 233 -18.35 -13.64 -5.02
N PHE A 234 -18.66 -12.36 -5.21
CA PHE A 234 -19.71 -11.66 -4.45
C PHE A 234 -21.10 -11.70 -5.10
N LYS A 235 -21.25 -12.36 -6.26
CA LYS A 235 -22.51 -12.45 -7.02
C LYS A 235 -23.10 -11.08 -7.35
N MET A 236 -22.23 -10.18 -7.78
CA MET A 236 -22.60 -8.87 -8.30
C MET A 236 -22.67 -8.99 -9.83
N GLU A 237 -23.90 -9.04 -10.37
CA GLU A 237 -24.16 -8.98 -11.81
C GLU A 237 -24.20 -7.54 -12.32
#